data_AF-B4QHE0-F1
#
_entry.id   AF-B4QHE0-F1
#
_cell.length_a   1.000
_cell.length_b   1.000
_cell.length_c   1.000
_cell.angle_alpha   90.00
_cell.angle_beta   90.00
_cell.angle_gamma   90.00
#
_symmetry.space_group_name_H-M   'P 1'
#
loop_
_entity.id
_entity.type
_entity.pdbx_description
1 polymer ?
#
loop_
_entity_poly.entity_id
_entity_poly.type
_entity_poly.pdbx_seq_one_letter_code
_entity_poly.pdbx_strand_id
1 'polypeptide(L)'
;MCLKLFGFTALLAIVSCEVIIGQDELVDEVSGLYTIEGRVSPPDSIFPPTQGGGRSAPVNKNAPKWHTEITLSINDGEFKGFVREDGQFMISGVPSGSYILDVHHPDVFYEPVRVEINPKGKFRARKVNFVQPAQIMQVAYPLRAKKRKDQ
;
A
#
# COMPACT_ATOMS: atom_id res chain seq x y z
N MET A 1 59.20 41.96 -23.93
CA MET A 1 58.76 40.59 -24.26
C MET A 1 58.42 39.88 -22.95
N CYS A 2 57.17 39.90 -22.46
CA CYS A 2 56.79 39.18 -21.22
C CYS A 2 55.27 38.95 -21.05
N LEU A 3 54.47 39.01 -22.13
CA LEU A 3 53.00 38.99 -22.01
C LEU A 3 52.31 37.85 -22.77
N LYS A 4 53.01 36.75 -23.05
CA LYS A 4 52.43 35.59 -23.75
C LYS A 4 52.53 34.26 -22.99
N LEU A 5 52.87 34.27 -21.69
CA LEU A 5 53.05 33.03 -20.93
C LEU A 5 51.98 32.75 -19.85
N PHE A 6 51.02 33.65 -19.63
CA PHE A 6 49.96 33.45 -18.62
C PHE A 6 48.67 32.81 -19.16
N GLY A 7 48.50 32.71 -20.48
CA GLY A 7 47.27 32.18 -21.08
C GLY A 7 47.18 30.64 -21.11
N PHE A 8 48.32 29.94 -21.07
CA PHE A 8 48.35 28.48 -21.22
C PHE A 8 48.28 27.70 -19.90
N THR A 9 48.66 28.31 -18.78
CA THR A 9 48.60 27.66 -17.46
C THR A 9 47.20 27.62 -16.88
N ALA A 10 46.30 28.54 -17.29
CA ALA A 10 44.90 28.52 -16.87
C ALA A 10 44.07 27.41 -17.55
N LEU A 11 44.49 26.93 -18.74
CA LEU A 11 43.76 25.87 -19.45
C LEU A 11 44.06 24.47 -18.88
N LEU A 12 45.23 24.28 -18.26
CA LEU A 12 45.65 23.00 -17.68
C LEU A 12 45.07 22.76 -16.27
N ALA A 13 44.63 23.82 -15.59
CA ALA A 13 44.01 23.73 -14.27
C ALA A 13 42.54 23.29 -14.30
N ILE A 14 41.90 23.27 -15.47
CA ILE A 14 40.49 22.86 -15.63
C ILE A 14 40.37 21.32 -15.74
N VAL A 15 41.48 20.60 -15.95
CA VAL A 15 41.49 19.13 -16.14
C VAL A 15 41.51 18.34 -14.83
N SER A 16 41.64 18.98 -13.66
CA SER A 16 41.70 18.29 -12.36
C SER A 16 40.51 18.58 -11.44
N CYS A 17 39.35 18.96 -11.99
CA CYS A 17 38.10 18.82 -11.23
C CYS A 17 37.70 17.35 -11.20
N GLU A 18 38.33 16.57 -10.32
CA GLU A 18 37.68 15.36 -9.81
C GLU A 18 36.38 15.81 -9.14
N VAL A 19 35.29 15.58 -9.85
CA VAL A 19 33.95 15.61 -9.26
C VAL A 19 33.92 14.44 -8.28
N ILE A 20 34.20 14.71 -7.02
CA ILE A 20 33.81 13.81 -5.93
C ILE A 20 32.29 13.91 -5.87
N ILE A 21 31.61 13.14 -6.73
CA ILE A 21 30.20 12.85 -6.55
C ILE A 21 30.15 12.12 -5.21
N GLY A 22 29.55 12.79 -4.23
CA GLY A 22 29.41 12.30 -2.87
C GLY A 22 29.00 10.85 -2.92
N GLN A 23 29.75 10.04 -2.15
CA GLN A 23 29.44 8.69 -1.74
C GLN A 23 28.02 8.33 -2.13
N ASP A 24 27.90 7.59 -3.23
CA ASP A 24 26.69 6.92 -3.65
C ASP A 24 26.24 6.17 -2.38
N GLU A 25 25.29 6.77 -1.64
CA GLU A 25 24.51 6.02 -0.69
C GLU A 25 23.99 4.90 -1.56
N LEU A 26 24.48 3.70 -1.29
CA LEU A 26 23.95 2.46 -1.80
C LEU A 26 22.52 2.42 -1.25
N VAL A 27 21.64 3.21 -1.87
CA VAL A 27 20.21 3.08 -1.80
C VAL A 27 20.03 1.73 -2.43
N ASP A 28 19.95 0.73 -1.55
CA ASP A 28 19.45 -0.58 -1.86
C ASP A 28 18.33 -0.33 -2.87
N GLU A 29 18.56 -0.75 -4.11
CA GLU A 29 17.62 -0.59 -5.21
C GLU A 29 16.49 -1.59 -4.89
N VAL A 30 15.78 -1.35 -3.78
CA VAL A 30 14.47 -1.86 -3.50
C VAL A 30 13.76 -1.58 -4.79
N SER A 31 13.38 -2.65 -5.49
CA SER A 31 12.83 -2.75 -6.85
C SER A 31 11.78 -1.70 -7.28
N GLY A 32 11.46 -0.72 -6.45
CA GLY A 32 10.41 0.27 -6.58
C GLY A 32 9.06 -0.33 -6.20
N LEU A 33 9.02 -1.62 -5.88
CA LEU A 33 7.82 -2.41 -5.67
C LEU A 33 7.62 -2.70 -4.19
N TYR A 34 6.38 -2.56 -3.77
CA TYR A 34 5.95 -2.68 -2.39
C TYR A 34 4.80 -3.67 -2.25
N THR A 35 4.52 -4.07 -1.01
CA THR A 35 3.40 -4.95 -0.67
C THR A 35 2.40 -4.19 0.19
N ILE A 36 1.16 -4.08 -0.28
CA ILE A 36 0.04 -3.57 0.50
C ILE A 36 -0.54 -4.72 1.30
N GLU A 37 -0.68 -4.54 2.61
CA GLU A 37 -1.14 -5.59 3.52
C GLU A 37 -2.26 -5.11 4.45
N GLY A 38 -3.03 -6.07 4.95
CA GLY A 38 -4.08 -5.79 5.92
C GLY A 38 -4.91 -7.01 6.29
N ARG A 39 -6.05 -6.73 6.89
CA ARG A 39 -7.05 -7.73 7.29
C ARG A 39 -8.45 -7.29 6.88
N VAL A 40 -9.23 -8.22 6.34
CA VAL A 40 -10.66 -8.05 6.06
C VAL A 40 -11.49 -8.61 7.21
N SER A 41 -12.50 -7.87 7.66
CA SER A 41 -13.46 -8.39 8.63
C SER A 41 -14.43 -9.36 7.95
N PRO A 42 -14.72 -10.54 8.55
CA PRO A 42 -15.67 -11.47 7.98
C PRO A 42 -17.10 -10.86 7.90
N PRO A 43 -17.91 -11.28 6.93
CA PRO A 43 -19.34 -11.03 6.89
C PRO A 43 -20.09 -11.47 8.17
N ASP A 44 -21.18 -10.79 8.50
CA ASP A 44 -22.02 -11.15 9.66
C ASP A 44 -22.75 -12.49 9.49
N SER A 45 -23.00 -12.90 8.26
CA SER A 45 -23.70 -14.16 7.94
C SER A 45 -22.95 -15.40 8.44
N ILE A 46 -21.62 -15.34 8.58
CA ILE A 46 -20.78 -16.47 9.03
C ILE A 46 -20.69 -16.51 10.56
N PHE A 47 -20.84 -15.34 11.20
CA PHE A 47 -20.85 -15.21 12.66
C PHE A 47 -22.13 -14.47 13.06
N PRO A 48 -23.31 -15.13 13.00
CA PRO A 48 -24.51 -14.54 13.56
C PRO A 48 -24.20 -14.13 15.00
N PRO A 49 -24.68 -12.96 15.46
CA PRO A 49 -24.43 -12.52 16.82
C PRO A 49 -24.96 -13.62 17.75
N THR A 50 -24.05 -14.37 18.37
CA THR A 50 -24.36 -15.31 19.44
C THR A 50 -25.02 -14.48 20.53
N GLN A 51 -26.35 -14.59 20.63
CA GLN A 51 -27.09 -14.13 21.80
C GLN A 51 -26.61 -14.96 22.98
N GLY A 52 -25.69 -14.42 23.77
CA GLY A 52 -25.17 -15.10 24.96
C GLY A 52 -23.66 -15.29 24.88
N GLY A 53 -22.94 -14.58 25.75
CA GLY A 53 -21.49 -14.63 25.82
C GLY A 53 -20.95 -16.01 26.18
N GLY A 54 -19.74 -16.29 25.69
CA GLY A 54 -18.88 -17.33 26.22
C GLY A 54 -18.52 -18.40 25.19
N ARG A 55 -17.23 -18.40 24.85
CA ARG A 55 -16.46 -19.49 24.23
C ARG A 55 -16.72 -19.74 22.74
N SER A 56 -15.64 -19.49 21.98
CA SER A 56 -15.32 -20.06 20.67
C SER A 56 -16.23 -21.23 20.28
N ALA A 57 -17.28 -20.91 19.51
CA ALA A 57 -18.03 -21.92 18.78
C ALA A 57 -17.02 -22.77 17.99
N PRO A 58 -17.17 -24.10 17.95
CA PRO A 58 -16.29 -24.94 17.15
C PRO A 58 -16.32 -24.39 15.72
N VAL A 59 -15.15 -24.06 15.18
CA VAL A 59 -14.97 -23.74 13.76
C VAL A 59 -15.63 -24.87 13.01
N ASN A 60 -16.84 -24.63 12.49
CA ASN A 60 -17.56 -25.61 11.72
C ASN A 60 -16.67 -25.90 10.50
N LYS A 61 -16.22 -27.15 10.34
CA LYS A 61 -15.38 -27.55 9.19
C LYS A 61 -16.11 -27.35 7.86
N ASN A 62 -17.44 -27.19 7.91
CA ASN A 62 -18.32 -26.85 6.80
C ASN A 62 -18.75 -25.37 6.82
N ALA A 63 -18.09 -24.51 7.60
CA ALA A 63 -18.34 -23.08 7.54
C ALA A 63 -18.07 -22.59 6.11
N PRO A 64 -18.94 -21.73 5.56
CA PRO A 64 -18.72 -21.15 4.25
C PRO A 64 -17.36 -20.44 4.22
N LYS A 65 -16.55 -20.75 3.20
CA LYS A 65 -15.21 -20.18 3.00
C LYS A 65 -15.31 -18.76 2.46
N TRP A 66 -15.84 -17.85 3.27
CA TRP A 66 -16.08 -16.45 2.92
C TRP A 66 -14.89 -15.73 2.29
N HIS A 67 -13.67 -16.08 2.72
CA HIS A 67 -12.45 -15.50 2.20
C HIS A 67 -12.21 -15.83 0.71
N THR A 68 -12.78 -16.92 0.18
CA THR A 68 -12.70 -17.26 -1.25
C THR A 68 -13.63 -16.45 -2.14
N GLU A 69 -14.66 -15.84 -1.55
CA GLU A 69 -15.62 -14.98 -2.25
C GLU A 69 -15.15 -13.52 -2.33
N ILE A 70 -14.07 -13.19 -1.62
CA ILE A 70 -13.48 -11.86 -1.63
C ILE A 70 -12.46 -11.74 -2.74
N THR A 71 -12.63 -10.71 -3.58
CA THR A 71 -11.62 -10.26 -4.53
C THR A 71 -11.07 -8.91 -4.09
N LEU A 72 -9.74 -8.81 -3.99
CA LEU A 72 -9.06 -7.54 -3.74
C LEU A 72 -8.46 -7.02 -5.04
N SER A 73 -8.69 -5.74 -5.33
CA SER A 73 -8.17 -5.11 -6.54
C SER A 73 -7.72 -3.68 -6.32
N ILE A 74 -6.75 -3.27 -7.13
CA ILE A 74 -6.26 -1.89 -7.27
C ILE A 74 -6.19 -1.56 -8.77
N ASN A 75 -6.42 -0.30 -9.13
CA ASN A 75 -6.36 0.20 -10.52
C ASN A 75 -7.17 -0.67 -11.48
N ASP A 76 -8.47 -0.83 -11.20
CA ASP A 76 -9.39 -1.63 -12.03
C ASP A 76 -8.94 -3.09 -12.25
N GLY A 77 -8.14 -3.63 -11.31
CA GLY A 77 -7.68 -5.01 -11.32
C GLY A 77 -6.30 -5.24 -11.93
N GLU A 78 -5.52 -4.19 -12.19
CA GLU A 78 -4.09 -4.30 -12.54
C GLU A 78 -3.32 -5.09 -11.47
N PHE A 79 -3.57 -4.79 -10.20
CA PHE A 79 -3.05 -5.56 -9.07
C PHE A 79 -4.19 -6.26 -8.35
N LYS A 80 -4.00 -7.55 -8.07
CA LYS A 80 -4.98 -8.38 -7.37
C LYS A 80 -4.34 -9.10 -6.20
N GLY A 81 -5.16 -9.34 -5.17
CA GLY A 81 -4.78 -10.14 -4.02
C GLY A 81 -5.88 -11.07 -3.57
N PHE A 82 -5.51 -12.02 -2.72
CA PHE A 82 -6.43 -12.98 -2.13
C PHE A 82 -6.43 -12.83 -0.61
N VAL A 83 -7.57 -13.18 -0.01
CA VAL A 83 -7.74 -13.20 1.44
C VAL A 83 -7.51 -14.62 1.95
N ARG A 84 -6.68 -14.74 2.97
CA ARG A 84 -6.42 -16.00 3.69
C ARG A 84 -7.59 -16.33 4.62
N GLU A 85 -7.65 -17.57 5.11
CA GLU A 85 -8.70 -18.03 6.03
C GLU A 85 -8.80 -17.19 7.33
N ASP A 86 -7.68 -16.64 7.79
CA ASP A 86 -7.63 -15.75 8.95
C ASP A 86 -8.05 -14.30 8.63
N GLY A 87 -8.37 -14.00 7.38
CA GLY A 87 -8.74 -12.68 6.89
C GLY A 87 -7.55 -11.79 6.52
N GLN A 88 -6.31 -12.25 6.64
CA GLN A 88 -5.15 -11.48 6.21
C GLN A 88 -5.04 -11.45 4.69
N PHE A 89 -4.53 -10.35 4.15
CA PHE A 89 -4.25 -10.22 2.72
C PHE A 89 -2.96 -9.47 2.44
N MET A 90 -2.43 -9.71 1.25
CA MET A 90 -1.27 -9.01 0.69
C MET A 90 -1.48 -8.81 -0.82
N ILE A 91 -1.10 -7.64 -1.33
CA ILE A 91 -1.00 -7.31 -2.75
C ILE A 91 0.42 -6.83 -2.99
N SER A 92 1.23 -7.64 -3.66
CA SER A 92 2.65 -7.35 -3.92
C SER A 92 2.87 -6.79 -5.32
N GLY A 93 4.06 -6.23 -5.55
CA GLY A 93 4.44 -5.72 -6.87
C GLY A 93 3.87 -4.31 -7.15
N VAL A 94 3.41 -3.59 -6.13
CA VAL A 94 2.78 -2.28 -6.31
C VAL A 94 3.84 -1.18 -6.27
N PRO A 95 4.01 -0.36 -7.30
CA PRO A 95 4.99 0.72 -7.29
C PRO A 95 4.63 1.83 -6.29
N SER A 96 5.54 2.80 -6.07
CA SER A 96 5.19 4.00 -5.30
C SER A 96 4.11 4.82 -6.01
N GLY A 97 3.12 5.32 -5.28
CA GLY A 97 1.99 6.04 -5.87
C GLY A 97 0.80 6.20 -4.93
N SER A 98 -0.34 6.62 -5.47
CA SER A 98 -1.62 6.71 -4.77
C SER A 98 -2.63 5.78 -5.41
N TYR A 99 -3.12 4.83 -4.63
CA TYR A 99 -3.96 3.73 -5.09
C TYR A 99 -5.27 3.70 -4.30
N ILE A 100 -6.33 3.19 -4.90
CA ILE A 100 -7.55 2.84 -4.19
C ILE A 100 -7.61 1.32 -4.11
N LEU A 101 -7.71 0.79 -2.90
CA LEU A 101 -7.97 -0.62 -2.64
C LEU A 101 -9.48 -0.84 -2.59
N ASP A 102 -9.96 -1.67 -3.50
CA ASP A 102 -11.32 -2.17 -3.54
C ASP A 102 -11.38 -3.59 -2.98
N VAL A 103 -12.34 -3.81 -2.09
CA VAL A 103 -12.61 -5.12 -1.47
C VAL A 103 -14.01 -5.54 -1.89
N HIS A 104 -14.08 -6.45 -2.85
CA HIS A 104 -15.34 -6.90 -3.42
C HIS A 104 -15.81 -8.20 -2.78
N HIS A 105 -17.08 -8.23 -2.36
CA HIS A 105 -17.80 -9.42 -1.91
C HIS A 105 -19.23 -9.35 -2.47
N PRO A 106 -19.85 -10.46 -2.91
CA PRO A 106 -21.18 -10.45 -3.53
C PRO A 106 -22.27 -9.82 -2.63
N ASP A 107 -22.27 -10.17 -1.34
CA ASP A 107 -23.33 -9.75 -0.41
C ASP A 107 -22.93 -8.66 0.60
N VAL A 108 -21.67 -8.19 0.59
CA VAL A 108 -21.15 -7.28 1.62
C VAL A 108 -20.39 -6.13 0.99
N PHE A 109 -20.75 -4.91 1.38
CA PHE A 109 -20.05 -3.72 0.95
C PHE A 109 -18.94 -3.33 1.94
N TYR A 110 -17.70 -3.33 1.46
CA TYR A 110 -16.54 -2.83 2.20
C TYR A 110 -16.22 -1.40 1.76
N GLU A 111 -15.80 -0.56 2.69
CA GLU A 111 -15.43 0.82 2.34
C GLU A 111 -14.09 0.84 1.59
N PRO A 112 -14.00 1.52 0.43
CA PRO A 112 -12.75 1.65 -0.30
C PRO A 112 -11.75 2.51 0.48
N VAL A 113 -10.48 2.13 0.42
CA VAL A 113 -9.40 2.81 1.15
C VAL A 113 -8.35 3.28 0.17
N ARG A 114 -7.98 4.56 0.26
CA ARG A 114 -6.84 5.09 -0.50
C ARG A 114 -5.56 4.79 0.24
N VAL A 115 -4.60 4.19 -0.45
CA VAL A 115 -3.25 3.88 0.04
C VAL A 115 -2.24 4.74 -0.72
N GLU A 116 -1.40 5.45 0.00
CA GLU A 116 -0.29 6.24 -0.55
C GLU A 116 1.01 5.58 -0.15
N ILE A 117 1.87 5.30 -1.13
CA ILE A 117 3.17 4.67 -0.96
C ILE A 117 4.23 5.65 -1.41
N ASN A 118 5.09 6.06 -0.49
CA ASN A 118 6.23 6.90 -0.82
C ASN A 118 7.34 6.06 -1.51
N PRO A 119 8.20 6.67 -2.35
CA PRO A 119 9.38 6.02 -2.91
C PRO A 119 10.40 5.52 -1.87
N LYS A 120 10.25 5.92 -0.61
CA LYS A 120 11.03 5.40 0.53
C LYS A 120 10.36 4.22 1.26
N GLY A 121 9.24 3.71 0.74
CA GLY A 121 8.47 2.61 1.35
C GLY A 121 7.59 2.98 2.54
N LYS A 122 7.38 4.28 2.81
CA LYS A 122 6.44 4.71 3.85
C LYS A 122 5.01 4.69 3.33
N PHE A 123 4.13 3.98 4.05
CA PHE A 123 2.71 3.88 3.74
C PHE A 123 1.88 4.91 4.52
N ARG A 124 0.84 5.42 3.88
CA ARG A 124 -0.28 6.13 4.51
C ARG A 124 -1.59 5.61 3.93
N ALA A 125 -2.63 5.60 4.73
CA ALA A 125 -3.95 5.19 4.29
C ALA A 125 -5.01 6.19 4.75
N ARG A 126 -6.03 6.42 3.92
CA ARG A 126 -7.17 7.28 4.26
C ARG A 126 -8.46 6.78 3.63
N LYS A 127 -9.59 7.12 4.24
CA LYS A 127 -10.91 6.85 3.66
C LYS A 127 -11.07 7.62 2.35
N VAL A 128 -11.66 6.99 1.35
CA VAL A 128 -11.98 7.66 0.08
C VAL A 128 -13.20 8.55 0.26
N ASN A 129 -13.07 9.83 -0.10
CA ASN A 129 -14.18 10.77 -0.18
C ASN A 129 -14.18 11.40 -1.59
N PHE A 130 -15.20 11.11 -2.38
CA PHE A 130 -15.34 11.64 -3.75
C PHE A 130 -15.96 13.04 -3.78
N VAL A 131 -16.69 13.44 -2.72
CA VAL A 131 -17.35 14.75 -2.62
C VAL A 131 -16.36 15.82 -2.17
N GLN A 132 -15.52 15.49 -1.19
CA GLN A 132 -14.51 16.40 -0.64
C GLN A 132 -13.13 15.72 -0.61
N PRO A 133 -12.41 15.65 -1.75
CA PRO A 133 -11.11 14.97 -1.83
C PRO A 133 -10.03 15.59 -0.93
N ALA A 134 -10.16 16.88 -0.60
CA ALA A 134 -9.25 17.58 0.31
C ALA A 134 -9.47 17.21 1.79
N GLN A 135 -10.62 16.62 2.13
CA GLN A 135 -10.87 16.17 3.49
C GLN A 135 -10.10 14.87 3.75
N ILE A 136 -9.14 14.92 4.67
CA ILE A 136 -8.28 13.78 4.99
C ILE A 136 -8.81 13.08 6.25
N MET A 137 -9.30 11.85 6.06
CA MET A 137 -9.65 10.94 7.16
C MET A 137 -8.66 9.78 7.19
N GLN A 138 -7.55 9.95 7.92
CA GLN A 138 -6.50 8.96 8.02
C GLN A 138 -7.02 7.67 8.68
N VAL A 139 -6.59 6.53 8.14
CA VAL A 139 -6.83 5.21 8.74
C VAL A 139 -5.50 4.53 9.04
N ALA A 140 -5.54 3.53 9.92
CA ALA A 140 -4.35 2.79 10.32
C ALA A 140 -3.80 1.92 9.16
N TYR A 141 -2.48 1.73 9.20
CA TYR A 141 -1.77 0.74 8.39
C TYR A 141 -1.04 -0.23 9.34
N PRO A 142 -1.04 -1.56 9.11
CA PRO A 142 -1.72 -2.31 8.04
C PRO A 142 -3.24 -2.11 8.00
N LEU A 143 -3.83 -2.32 6.83
CA LEU A 143 -5.22 -1.96 6.57
C LEU A 143 -6.20 -2.83 7.36
N ARG A 144 -7.33 -2.23 7.75
CA ARG A 144 -8.46 -2.96 8.34
C ARG A 144 -9.70 -2.66 7.52
N ALA A 145 -9.99 -3.52 6.54
CA ALA A 145 -11.18 -3.39 5.73
C ALA A 145 -12.40 -3.75 6.59
N LYS A 146 -13.14 -2.73 6.98
CA LYS A 146 -14.38 -2.86 7.73
C LYS A 146 -15.53 -2.82 6.73
N LYS A 147 -16.50 -3.73 6.92
CA LYS A 147 -17.82 -3.60 6.30
C LYS A 147 -18.42 -2.23 6.64
N ARG A 148 -19.13 -1.64 5.69
CA ARG A 148 -20.00 -0.50 5.99
C ARG A 148 -21.14 -1.03 6.86
N LYS A 149 -21.44 -0.35 7.97
CA LYS A 149 -22.72 -0.59 8.64
C LYS A 149 -23.76 0.11 7.79
N ASP A 150 -24.75 -0.61 7.30
CA ASP A 150 -25.92 0.00 6.69
C ASP A 150 -26.48 1.02 7.69
N GLN A 151 -26.70 2.24 7.21
CA GLN A 151 -27.14 3.38 8.01
C GLN A 151 -28.63 3.29 8.27
#